data_AF-A0A265E3N0-F1
#
_entry.id   AF-A0A265E3N0-F1
#
_cell.length_a   1.000
_cell.length_b   1.000
_cell.length_c   1.000
_cell.angle_alpha   90.00
_cell.angle_beta   90.00
_cell.angle_gamma   90.00
#
_symmetry.space_group_name_H-M   'P 1'
#
loop_
_entity.id
_entity.type
_entity.pdbx_description
1 polymer ?
#
loop_
_entity_poly.entity_id
_entity_poly.type
_entity_poly.pdbx_seq_one_letter_code
_entity_poly.pdbx_strand_id
1 'polypeptide(L)'
;MMVTIKDVAKTAGVSPSTVSRVVKDHPGISSDTKRKIRKIMQEMGYTPNVAARNLVTNKSYTIGLIVKSAVQEADSQDRCQTRIVHLLFQDTGCG
;
A
#
# COMPACT_ATOMS: atom_id res chain seq x y z
N MET A 1 -3.08 3.53 -20.54
CA MET A 1 -2.85 4.98 -20.36
C MET A 1 -3.03 5.32 -18.89
N MET A 2 -2.15 6.14 -18.30
CA MET A 2 -2.35 6.62 -16.93
C MET A 2 -3.36 7.78 -16.94
N VAL A 3 -4.35 7.76 -16.05
CA VAL A 3 -5.29 8.88 -15.88
C VAL A 3 -4.69 9.89 -14.92
N THR A 4 -4.60 11.15 -15.35
CA THR A 4 -4.02 12.23 -14.55
C THR A 4 -5.09 13.14 -13.97
N ILE A 5 -4.71 14.00 -13.01
CA ILE A 5 -5.60 15.04 -12.46
C ILE A 5 -6.16 15.96 -13.55
N LYS A 6 -5.38 16.23 -14.61
CA LYS A 6 -5.80 17.09 -15.73
C LYS A 6 -6.95 16.46 -16.51
N ASP A 7 -6.93 15.14 -16.68
CA ASP A 7 -7.95 14.41 -17.41
C ASP A 7 -9.24 14.38 -16.61
N VAL A 8 -9.15 14.09 -15.31
CA VAL A 8 -10.30 14.17 -14.39
C VAL A 8 -10.91 15.58 -14.37
N ALA A 9 -10.08 16.62 -14.38
CA ALA A 9 -10.53 18.01 -14.41
C ALA A 9 -11.31 18.35 -15.69
N LYS A 10 -10.81 17.90 -16.86
CA LYS A 10 -11.51 18.06 -18.14
C LYS A 10 -12.87 17.36 -18.14
N THR A 11 -12.94 16.12 -17.69
CA THR A 11 -14.19 15.35 -17.65
C THR A 11 -15.20 15.95 -16.65
N ALA A 12 -14.72 16.46 -15.51
CA ALA A 12 -15.57 17.08 -14.50
C ALA A 12 -15.99 18.52 -14.84
N GLY A 13 -15.35 19.17 -15.81
CA GLY A 13 -15.60 20.57 -16.17
C GLY A 13 -15.13 21.57 -15.11
N VAL A 14 -14.07 21.22 -14.37
CA VAL A 14 -13.55 22.05 -13.25
C VAL A 14 -12.05 22.32 -13.42
N SER A 15 -11.52 23.27 -12.65
CA SER A 15 -10.08 23.53 -12.65
C SER A 15 -9.29 22.35 -12.04
N PRO A 16 -8.05 22.06 -12.51
CA PRO A 16 -7.18 21.07 -11.87
C PRO A 16 -6.94 21.36 -10.38
N SER A 17 -6.95 22.64 -10.00
CA SER A 17 -6.84 23.11 -8.62
C SER A 17 -8.01 22.64 -7.76
N THR A 18 -9.23 22.61 -8.31
CA THR A 18 -10.44 22.10 -7.64
C THR A 18 -10.30 20.60 -7.38
N VAL A 19 -9.85 19.84 -8.38
CA VAL A 19 -9.63 18.39 -8.23
C VAL A 19 -8.56 18.10 -7.18
N SER A 20 -7.45 18.85 -7.18
CA SER A 20 -6.40 18.73 -6.16
C SER A 20 -6.93 18.97 -4.74
N ARG A 21 -7.81 19.97 -4.57
CA ARG A 21 -8.49 20.22 -3.28
C ARG A 21 -9.42 19.08 -2.86
N VAL A 22 -10.10 18.45 -3.81
CA VAL A 22 -10.96 17.27 -3.53
C VAL A 22 -10.14 16.05 -3.13
N VAL A 23 -9.00 15.81 -3.79
CA VAL A 23 -8.07 14.73 -3.41
C VAL A 23 -7.49 14.97 -2.00
N LYS A 24 -7.25 16.23 -1.64
CA LYS A 24 -6.80 16.64 -0.29
C LYS A 24 -7.95 16.80 0.73
N ASP A 25 -9.18 16.51 0.34
CA ASP A 25 -10.39 16.63 1.14
C ASP A 25 -10.63 18.01 1.81
N HIS A 26 -10.22 19.09 1.14
CA HIS A 26 -10.32 20.46 1.67
C HIS A 26 -11.79 20.82 2.04
N PRO A 27 -12.05 21.49 3.18
CA PRO A 27 -13.41 21.78 3.65
C PRO A 27 -14.16 22.82 2.80
N GLY A 28 -13.44 23.66 2.05
CA GLY A 28 -14.03 24.69 1.17
C GLY A 28 -14.65 24.22 -0.15
N ILE A 29 -14.93 22.92 -0.32
CA ILE A 29 -15.57 22.38 -1.53
C ILE A 29 -16.93 21.79 -1.12
N SER A 30 -18.00 22.13 -1.86
CA SER A 30 -19.33 21.58 -1.61
C SER A 30 -19.32 20.06 -1.70
N SER A 31 -20.08 19.41 -0.81
CA SER A 31 -20.17 17.95 -0.73
C SER A 31 -20.66 17.34 -2.04
N ASP A 32 -21.54 18.04 -2.77
CA ASP A 32 -22.01 17.65 -4.09
C ASP A 32 -20.88 17.54 -5.13
N THR A 33 -20.06 18.59 -5.21
CA THR A 33 -18.90 18.64 -6.12
C THR A 33 -17.89 17.54 -5.78
N LYS A 34 -17.64 17.29 -4.48
CA LYS A 34 -16.76 16.18 -4.05
C LYS A 34 -17.29 14.83 -4.54
N ARG A 35 -18.60 14.59 -4.42
CA ARG A 35 -19.24 13.33 -4.84
C ARG A 35 -19.13 13.12 -6.34
N LYS A 36 -19.43 14.16 -7.14
CA LYS A 36 -19.33 14.12 -8.60
C LYS A 36 -17.90 13.80 -9.06
N ILE A 37 -16.90 14.49 -8.51
CA ILE A 37 -15.50 14.28 -8.86
C ILE A 37 -15.03 12.87 -8.45
N ARG A 38 -15.41 12.38 -7.26
CA ARG A 38 -15.07 11.02 -6.81
C ARG A 38 -15.66 9.95 -7.72
N LYS A 39 -16.90 10.13 -8.20
CA LYS A 39 -17.53 9.22 -9.15
C LYS A 39 -16.75 9.15 -10.46
N ILE A 40 -16.40 10.31 -11.03
CA ILE A 40 -15.59 10.39 -12.27
C ILE A 40 -14.21 9.76 -12.06
N MET A 41 -13.58 9.98 -10.90
CA MET A 41 -12.29 9.35 -10.56
C MET A 41 -12.38 7.82 -10.54
N GLN A 42 -13.46 7.27 -9.98
CA GLN A 42 -13.70 5.82 -9.97
C GLN A 42 -13.96 5.28 -11.38
N GLU A 43 -14.82 5.95 -12.16
CA GLU A 43 -15.13 5.56 -13.54
C GLU A 43 -13.88 5.57 -14.44
N MET A 44 -12.97 6.51 -14.23
CA MET A 44 -11.72 6.61 -14.99
C MET A 44 -10.56 5.81 -14.40
N GLY A 45 -10.73 5.14 -13.26
CA GLY A 45 -9.65 4.40 -12.59
C GLY A 45 -8.50 5.29 -12.11
N TYR A 46 -8.77 6.55 -11.77
CA TYR A 46 -7.77 7.46 -11.22
C TYR A 46 -7.29 6.96 -9.85
N THR A 47 -6.02 6.58 -9.79
CA THR A 47 -5.36 6.16 -8.54
C THR A 47 -4.38 7.25 -8.10
N PRO A 48 -4.57 7.89 -6.93
CA PRO A 48 -3.62 8.89 -6.44
C PRO A 48 -2.28 8.21 -6.15
N ASN A 49 -1.23 8.67 -6.83
CA ASN A 49 0.12 8.13 -6.63
C ASN A 49 0.68 8.61 -5.27
N VAL A 50 0.78 7.69 -4.32
CA VAL A 50 1.26 7.94 -2.96
C VAL A 50 2.72 8.38 -2.95
N ALA A 51 3.56 7.87 -3.85
CA ALA A 51 4.96 8.28 -3.97
C ALA A 51 5.11 9.74 -4.44
N ALA A 52 4.29 10.14 -5.43
CA ALA A 52 4.23 11.54 -5.88
C ALA A 52 3.67 12.47 -4.78
N ARG A 53 2.69 11.99 -4.01
CA ARG A 53 2.16 12.71 -2.85
C ARG A 53 3.25 12.94 -1.80
N ASN A 54 4.00 11.92 -1.43
CA ASN A 54 5.07 12.00 -0.43
C ASN A 54 6.17 13.00 -0.82
N LEU A 55 6.53 13.03 -2.12
CA LEU A 55 7.51 13.98 -2.66
C LEU A 55 7.02 15.43 -2.57
N VAL A 56 5.77 15.70 -2.96
CA VAL A 56 5.19 17.06 -2.91
C VAL A 56 4.90 17.51 -1.48
N THR A 57 4.49 16.61 -0.58
CA THR A 57 4.22 16.96 0.82
C THR A 57 5.47 16.99 1.69
N ASN A 58 6.64 16.63 1.16
CA ASN A 58 7.92 16.52 1.89
C ASN A 58 7.78 15.73 3.20
N LYS A 59 6.86 14.76 3.20
CA LYS A 59 6.45 13.96 4.34
C LYS A 59 6.31 12.54 3.85
N SER A 60 7.31 11.73 4.17
CA SER A 60 7.25 10.28 4.01
C SER A 60 6.76 9.70 5.33
N TYR A 61 5.58 9.07 5.33
CA TYR A 61 5.08 8.30 6.47
C TYR A 61 5.81 6.95 6.57
N THR A 62 7.14 6.96 6.45
CA THR A 62 7.99 5.77 6.48
C THR A 62 8.57 5.63 7.87
N ILE A 63 8.19 4.58 8.60
CA ILE A 63 8.82 4.21 9.85
C ILE A 63 10.03 3.35 9.53
N GLY A 64 11.23 3.89 9.74
CA GLY A 64 12.48 3.13 9.62
C GLY A 64 12.74 2.34 10.90
N LEU A 65 12.62 1.02 10.84
CA LEU A 65 13.00 0.13 11.93
C LEU A 65 14.44 -0.34 11.72
N ILE A 66 15.38 0.19 12.50
CA ILE A 66 16.76 -0.31 12.55
C ILE A 66 16.83 -1.35 13.66
N VAL A 67 16.72 -2.62 13.28
CA VAL A 67 17.01 -3.73 14.20
C VAL A 67 18.50 -4.04 14.09
N LYS A 68 19.21 -3.97 15.22
CA LYS A 68 20.54 -4.58 15.32
C LYS A 68 20.32 -6.08 15.23
N SER A 69 20.58 -6.66 14.05
CA SER A 69 20.72 -8.11 13.94
C SER A 69 21.88 -8.49 14.83
N ALA A 70 21.60 -8.94 16.05
CA ALA A 70 22.49 -9.87 16.71
C ALA A 70 22.41 -11.12 15.84
N VAL A 71 23.31 -11.20 14.86
CA VAL A 71 23.71 -12.47 14.28
C VAL A 71 24.32 -13.21 15.46
N GLN A 72 23.49 -13.95 16.19
CA GLN A 72 24.00 -15.04 16.98
C GLN A 72 24.44 -16.05 15.94
N GLU A 73 25.73 -15.99 15.63
CA GLU A 73 26.49 -17.15 15.21
C GLU A 73 26.20 -18.23 16.25
N ALA A 74 25.18 -19.05 15.97
CA ALA A 74 25.02 -20.32 16.65
C ALA A 74 26.15 -21.19 16.13
N ASP A 75 27.28 -21.09 16.82
CA ASP A 75 28.44 -21.94 16.62
C ASP A 75 28.05 -23.38 16.93
N SER A 76 27.77 -24.09 15.83
CA SER A 76 27.98 -25.51 15.56
C SER A 76 28.50 -26.38 16.71
N GLN A 77 27.59 -26.80 17.60
CA GLN A 77 27.81 -27.98 18.42
C GLN A 77 26.55 -28.85 18.48
N ASP A 78 26.09 -29.33 17.33
CA ASP A 78 25.19 -30.49 17.26
C ASP A 78 25.59 -31.38 16.07
N ARG A 79 26.79 -31.98 16.20
CA ARG A 79 27.07 -33.26 15.58
C ARG A 79 26.26 -34.31 16.35
N CYS A 80 25.40 -35.02 15.63
CA CYS A 80 24.60 -36.17 16.08
C CYS A 80 23.36 -35.88 16.95
N GLN A 81 22.24 -35.50 16.31
CA GLN A 81 20.99 -36.25 16.46
C GLN A 81 20.04 -36.02 15.27
N THR A 82 20.48 -36.47 14.10
CA THR A 82 19.60 -36.78 12.97
C THR A 82 18.80 -38.05 13.30
N ARG A 83 17.75 -37.90 14.09
CA ARG A 83 16.64 -38.85 14.30
C ARG A 83 15.73 -38.19 15.36
N ILE A 84 14.42 -38.15 15.14
CA ILE A 84 13.37 -37.66 16.07
C ILE A 84 12.68 -36.32 15.69
N VAL A 85 12.56 -35.93 14.40
CA VAL A 85 11.39 -35.09 14.00
C VAL A 85 10.94 -35.37 12.56
N HIS A 86 10.67 -36.64 12.24
CA HIS A 86 9.89 -36.99 11.04
C HIS A 86 9.10 -38.27 11.29
N LEU A 87 8.28 -38.27 12.34
CA LEU A 87 7.33 -39.36 12.60
C LEU A 87 6.04 -38.80 13.18
N LEU A 88 5.41 -37.87 12.46
CA LEU A 88 3.95 -37.73 12.55
C LEU A 88 3.39 -37.52 11.14
N PHE A 89 2.55 -38.49 10.75
CA PHE A 89 1.68 -38.55 9.57
C PHE A 89 2.19 -39.23 8.29
N GLN A 90 2.17 -40.57 8.33
CA GLN A 90 1.80 -41.57 7.29
C GLN A 90 2.02 -42.93 8.00
N ASP A 91 1.14 -43.92 8.06
CA ASP A 91 -0.02 -44.29 7.27
C ASP A 91 -0.78 -45.38 8.06
N THR A 92 -2.10 -45.44 7.85
CA THR A 92 -2.99 -46.63 7.79
C THR A 92 -2.71 -47.86 8.67
N GLY A 93 -3.76 -48.30 9.39
CA GLY A 93 -3.74 -49.52 10.19
C GLY A 93 -3.71 -50.83 9.40
N CYS A 94 -3.54 -51.92 10.15
CA CYS A 94 -4.06 -53.25 9.88
C CYS A 94 -3.88 -54.14 11.13
N GLY A 95 -4.93 -54.92 11.44
CA GLY A 95 -4.92 -56.31 11.93
C GLY A 95 -4.12 -56.65 13.17
#